data_AF-A0A841FSU2-F1
#
_entry.id   AF-A0A841FSU2-F1
#
_cell.length_a   1.000
_cell.length_b   1.000
_cell.length_c   1.000
_cell.angle_alpha   90.00
_cell.angle_beta   90.00
_cell.angle_gamma   90.00
#
_symmetry.space_group_name_H-M   'P 1'
#
loop_
_entity.id
_entity.type
_entity.pdbx_description
1 polymer ?
#
loop_
_entity_poly.entity_id
_entity_poly.type
_entity_poly.pdbx_seq_one_letter_code
_entity_poly.pdbx_strand_id
1 'polypeptide(L)'
;MRPTTFFLGSGRSGSTAVSHIMHGHPRILNVNEMLASFFPDAFPEGDLSGDDYWAYLTRPSPYHNRMIRSGTAIPELIYPRTPGRRYSADDEGGIPAILLMTLSWFDEDPDPLLDELEPVVRS
;
A
#
# COMPACT_ATOMS: atom_id res chain seq x y z
N MET A 1 16.05 -12.74 -15.12
CA MET A 1 15.13 -11.65 -14.73
C MET A 1 13.74 -11.99 -15.24
N ARG A 2 12.70 -11.79 -14.42
CA ARG A 2 11.31 -11.78 -14.92
C ARG A 2 11.03 -10.39 -15.51
N PRO A 3 10.28 -10.27 -16.62
CA PRO A 3 9.98 -8.97 -17.21
C PRO A 3 9.05 -8.17 -16.28
N THR A 4 9.36 -6.88 -16.12
CA THR A 4 8.52 -5.90 -15.42
C THR A 4 7.70 -5.12 -16.44
N THR A 5 6.40 -4.99 -16.22
CA THR A 5 5.47 -4.25 -17.09
C THR A 5 4.80 -3.14 -16.29
N PHE A 6 4.82 -1.92 -16.81
CA PHE A 6 4.08 -0.79 -16.26
C PHE A 6 2.81 -0.55 -17.05
N PHE A 7 1.68 -0.41 -16.34
CA PHE A 7 0.43 0.06 -16.91
C PHE A 7 0.28 1.54 -16.58
N LEU A 8 0.31 2.38 -17.60
CA LEU A 8 0.15 3.83 -17.47
C LEU A 8 -1.24 4.22 -17.91
N GLY A 9 -1.94 4.97 -17.08
CA GLY A 9 -3.28 5.48 -17.35
C GLY A 9 -3.61 6.68 -16.49
N SER A 10 -4.76 7.30 -16.75
CA SER A 10 -5.32 8.35 -15.91
C SER A 10 -6.34 7.78 -14.92
N GLY A 11 -6.81 8.62 -14.00
CA GLY A 11 -7.89 8.28 -13.09
C GLY A 11 -9.13 7.82 -13.86
N ARG A 12 -9.74 6.72 -13.39
CA ARG A 12 -10.96 6.12 -13.97
C ARG A 12 -10.81 5.59 -15.41
N SER A 13 -9.58 5.27 -15.82
CA SER A 13 -9.28 4.62 -17.11
C SER A 13 -9.63 3.12 -17.18
N GLY A 14 -10.10 2.52 -16.08
CA GLY A 14 -10.35 1.09 -15.98
C GLY A 14 -9.16 0.26 -15.46
N SER A 15 -8.08 0.92 -15.00
CA SER A 15 -6.91 0.28 -14.39
C SER A 15 -7.26 -0.63 -13.20
N THR A 16 -8.29 -0.27 -12.42
CA THR A 16 -8.79 -1.10 -11.31
C THR A 16 -9.35 -2.44 -11.80
N ALA A 17 -10.11 -2.43 -12.91
CA ALA A 17 -10.67 -3.67 -13.47
C ALA A 17 -9.57 -4.58 -14.02
N VAL A 18 -8.56 -4.00 -14.68
CA VAL A 18 -7.37 -4.74 -15.11
C VAL A 18 -6.63 -5.32 -13.90
N SER A 19 -6.47 -4.53 -12.84
CA SER A 19 -5.80 -4.98 -11.61
C SER A 19 -6.50 -6.16 -10.96
N HIS A 20 -7.83 -6.19 -10.95
CA HIS A 20 -8.61 -7.35 -10.49
C HIS A 20 -8.36 -8.61 -11.33
N ILE A 21 -8.34 -8.49 -12.66
CA ILE A 21 -8.07 -9.63 -13.55
C ILE A 21 -6.65 -10.17 -13.31
N MET A 22 -5.67 -9.26 -13.19
CA MET A 22 -4.27 -9.63 -12.98
C MET A 22 -4.03 -10.27 -11.61
N HIS A 23 -4.73 -9.79 -10.57
CA HIS A 23 -4.65 -10.36 -9.23
C HIS A 23 -5.09 -11.84 -9.19
N GLY A 24 -6.05 -12.24 -10.04
CA GLY A 24 -6.46 -13.64 -10.15
C GLY A 24 -5.46 -14.56 -10.88
N HIS A 25 -4.36 -14.04 -11.42
CA HIS A 25 -3.42 -14.82 -12.21
C HIS A 25 -2.21 -15.28 -11.37
N PRO A 26 -2.03 -16.59 -11.12
CA PRO A 26 -1.10 -17.12 -10.10
C PRO A 26 0.40 -16.90 -10.39
N ARG A 27 0.76 -16.39 -11.57
CA ARG A 27 2.15 -16.10 -11.96
C ARG A 27 2.46 -14.61 -12.08
N ILE A 28 1.49 -13.74 -11.78
CA ILE A 28 1.66 -12.28 -11.87
C ILE A 28 1.57 -11.72 -10.46
N LEU A 29 2.62 -11.03 -10.04
CA LEU A 29 2.58 -10.19 -8.84
C LEU A 29 2.11 -8.80 -9.27
N ASN A 30 0.92 -8.39 -8.85
CA ASN A 30 0.37 -7.08 -9.13
C ASN A 30 0.53 -6.13 -7.93
N VAL A 31 1.55 -5.28 -7.95
CA VAL A 31 1.82 -4.26 -6.89
C VAL A 31 1.01 -2.98 -7.09
N ASN A 32 -0.28 -3.10 -7.41
CA ASN A 32 -1.13 -1.96 -7.72
C ASN A 32 -1.17 -0.91 -6.58
N GLU A 33 -1.34 0.36 -6.94
CA GLU A 33 -1.45 1.53 -6.04
C GLU A 33 -0.31 1.69 -5.01
N MET A 34 0.84 1.05 -5.22
CA MET A 34 2.01 1.20 -4.33
C MET A 34 2.45 2.64 -4.23
N LEU A 35 2.65 3.31 -5.36
CA LEU A 35 3.06 4.72 -5.36
C LEU A 35 1.99 5.63 -4.75
N ALA A 36 0.70 5.32 -4.97
CA ALA A 36 -0.39 6.10 -4.41
C ALA A 36 -0.43 6.01 -2.87
N SER A 37 -0.05 4.87 -2.29
CA SER A 37 -0.01 4.64 -0.84
C SER A 37 0.93 5.61 -0.13
N PHE A 38 1.98 6.04 -0.82
CA PHE A 38 3.02 6.93 -0.30
C PHE A 38 2.82 8.40 -0.67
N PHE A 39 1.70 8.77 -1.33
CA PHE A 39 1.43 10.17 -1.67
C PHE A 39 1.47 11.09 -0.43
N PRO A 40 2.08 12.29 -0.52
CA PRO A 40 2.69 12.89 -1.73
C PRO A 40 4.13 12.47 -2.04
N ASP A 41 4.81 11.81 -1.11
CA ASP A 41 6.27 11.58 -1.17
C ASP A 41 6.60 10.17 -1.68
N ALA A 42 6.09 9.79 -2.85
CA ALA A 42 6.22 8.42 -3.37
C ALA A 42 7.64 8.00 -3.81
N PHE A 43 8.54 8.98 -3.95
CA PHE A 43 9.90 8.79 -4.43
C PHE A 43 10.88 9.52 -3.49
N PRO A 44 11.36 8.85 -2.43
CA PRO A 44 12.39 9.42 -1.56
C PRO A 44 13.68 9.67 -2.35
N GLU A 45 14.39 10.75 -2.01
CA GLU A 45 15.66 11.09 -2.64
C GLU A 45 16.82 10.29 -2.03
N GLY A 46 17.82 9.96 -2.87
CA GLY A 46 19.03 9.25 -2.46
C GLY A 46 18.85 7.74 -2.31
N ASP A 47 19.94 7.08 -1.94
CA ASP A 47 19.94 5.65 -1.63
C ASP A 47 19.46 5.46 -0.18
N LEU A 48 18.54 4.51 0.03
CA LEU A 48 18.05 4.15 1.35
C LEU A 48 18.68 2.84 1.81
N SER A 49 19.08 2.77 3.08
CA SER A 49 19.35 1.48 3.71
C SER A 49 18.05 0.67 3.85
N GLY A 50 18.17 -0.63 4.13
CA GLY A 50 16.99 -1.47 4.42
C GLY A 50 16.15 -0.93 5.58
N ASP A 51 16.80 -0.42 6.62
CA ASP A 51 16.13 0.21 7.77
C ASP A 51 15.42 1.51 7.38
N ASP A 52 16.08 2.37 6.59
CA ASP A 52 15.47 3.63 6.12
C ASP A 52 14.29 3.37 5.19
N TYR A 53 14.42 2.36 4.32
CA TYR A 53 13.34 1.96 3.42
C TYR A 53 12.18 1.34 4.17
N TRP A 54 12.44 0.49 5.18
CA TRP A 54 11.39 -0.04 6.04
C TRP A 54 10.65 1.06 6.81
N ALA A 55 11.39 2.01 7.37
CA ALA A 55 10.82 3.18 8.04
C ALA A 55 9.96 4.00 7.06
N TYR A 56 10.38 4.16 5.81
CA TYR A 56 9.59 4.80 4.76
C TYR A 56 8.30 4.04 4.42
N LEU A 57 8.37 2.72 4.22
CA LEU A 57 7.22 1.89 3.86
C LEU A 57 6.16 1.87 4.97
N THR A 58 6.62 1.85 6.23
CA THR A 58 5.75 1.77 7.41
C THR A 58 5.34 3.11 7.96
N ARG A 59 5.95 4.21 7.50
CA ARG A 59 5.59 5.56 7.92
C ARG A 59 4.10 5.80 7.64
N PRO A 60 3.30 6.14 8.67
CA PRO A 60 1.89 6.43 8.48
C PRO A 60 1.71 7.63 7.56
N SER A 61 0.76 7.58 6.63
CA SER A 61 0.48 8.72 5.76
C SER A 61 -0.48 9.70 6.44
N PRO A 62 -0.05 10.91 6.85
CA PRO A 62 -0.94 11.87 7.49
C PRO A 62 -2.08 12.33 6.57
N TYR A 63 -1.81 12.36 5.26
CA TYR A 63 -2.79 12.69 4.22
C TYR A 63 -3.94 11.68 4.20
N HIS A 64 -3.62 10.39 4.05
CA HIS A 64 -4.64 9.34 4.01
C HIS A 64 -5.35 9.18 5.37
N ASN A 65 -4.61 9.22 6.49
CA ASN A 65 -5.21 9.14 7.82
C ASN A 65 -6.21 10.29 8.06
N ARG A 66 -5.89 11.52 7.63
CA ARG A 66 -6.83 12.64 7.71
C ARG A 66 -8.08 12.38 6.85
N MET A 67 -7.90 11.91 5.62
CA MET A 67 -9.00 11.61 4.70
C MET A 67 -9.95 10.52 5.25
N ILE A 68 -9.39 9.50 5.90
CA ILE A 68 -10.15 8.45 6.60
C ILE A 68 -10.96 9.06 7.74
N ARG A 69 -10.32 9.82 8.63
CA ARG A 69 -10.99 10.46 9.78
C ARG A 69 -12.07 11.46 9.38
N SER A 70 -11.93 12.13 8.23
CA SER A 70 -12.94 13.05 7.71
C SER A 70 -14.08 12.36 6.95
N GLY A 71 -14.08 11.03 6.84
CA GLY A 71 -15.12 10.29 6.12
C GLY A 71 -15.06 10.47 4.60
N THR A 72 -13.91 10.90 4.06
CA THR A 72 -13.71 11.16 2.62
C THR A 72 -12.77 10.15 1.95
N ALA A 73 -12.56 8.99 2.59
CA ALA A 73 -11.71 7.92 2.08
C ALA A 73 -12.16 7.44 0.68
N ILE A 74 -11.22 7.47 -0.27
CA ILE A 74 -11.41 6.93 -1.61
C ILE A 74 -11.61 5.40 -1.57
N PRO A 75 -12.28 4.80 -2.57
CA PRO A 75 -12.53 3.35 -2.63
C PRO A 75 -11.27 2.49 -2.51
N GLU A 76 -10.14 2.99 -3.01
CA GLU A 76 -8.86 2.29 -3.07
C GLU A 76 -8.22 2.11 -1.69
N LEU A 77 -8.61 2.90 -0.68
CA LEU A 77 -8.22 2.69 0.72
C LEU A 77 -9.00 1.50 1.29
N ILE A 78 -8.46 0.29 1.09
CA ILE A 78 -9.09 -0.98 1.48
C ILE A 78 -8.91 -1.24 2.98
N TYR A 79 -7.69 -1.05 3.50
CA TYR A 79 -7.35 -1.37 4.89
C TYR A 79 -8.36 -0.86 5.94
N PRO A 80 -8.73 0.45 5.97
CA PRO A 80 -9.62 0.98 7.00
C PRO A 80 -11.08 0.50 6.91
N ARG A 81 -11.44 -0.25 5.86
CA ARG A 81 -12.82 -0.73 5.64
C ARG A 81 -13.11 -2.06 6.32
N THR A 82 -12.08 -2.78 6.76
CA THR A 82 -12.23 -4.05 7.46
C THR A 82 -12.21 -3.82 8.97
N PRO A 83 -13.24 -4.23 9.73
CA PRO A 83 -13.20 -4.16 11.19
C PRO A 83 -12.11 -5.06 11.79
N GLY A 84 -11.58 -4.69 12.95
CA GLY A 84 -10.66 -5.54 13.72
C GLY A 84 -9.20 -5.54 13.26
N ARG A 85 -8.81 -4.58 12.42
CA ARG A 85 -7.42 -4.37 11.98
C ARG A 85 -6.50 -3.95 13.12
N ARG A 86 -5.20 -4.29 13.00
CA ARG A 86 -4.15 -3.95 13.98
C ARG A 86 -3.93 -2.45 14.10
N TYR A 87 -4.07 -1.70 13.01
CA TYR A 87 -3.81 -0.26 12.97
C TYR A 87 -5.10 0.54 12.71
N SER A 88 -5.25 1.70 13.33
CA SER A 88 -6.35 2.64 13.05
C SER A 88 -5.84 4.01 12.63
N ALA A 89 -6.62 4.70 11.80
CA ALA A 89 -6.37 6.11 11.50
C ALA A 89 -6.60 7.01 12.73
N ASP A 90 -7.32 6.52 13.74
CA ASP A 90 -7.57 7.25 15.00
C ASP A 90 -6.44 7.07 16.02
N ASP A 91 -5.55 6.09 15.81
CA ASP A 91 -4.39 5.88 16.69
C ASP A 91 -3.33 6.96 16.47
N GLU A 92 -2.57 7.28 17.51
CA GLU A 92 -1.43 8.20 17.41
C GLU A 92 -0.41 7.72 16.37
N GLY A 93 -0.22 6.39 16.29
CA GLY A 93 0.63 5.74 15.31
C GLY A 93 0.04 5.64 13.90
N GLY A 94 -1.26 5.89 13.69
CA GLY A 94 -1.89 5.80 12.37
C GLY A 94 -1.76 4.44 11.65
N ILE A 95 -2.18 4.41 10.38
CA ILE A 95 -2.03 3.22 9.53
C ILE A 95 -0.73 3.31 8.72
N PRO A 96 0.17 2.30 8.75
CA PRO A 96 1.32 2.21 7.86
C PRO A 96 0.95 2.40 6.39
N ALA A 97 1.71 3.23 5.66
CA ALA A 97 1.34 3.61 4.30
C ALA A 97 1.17 2.39 3.37
N ILE A 98 2.10 1.44 3.40
CA ILE A 98 2.05 0.24 2.56
C ILE A 98 0.81 -0.65 2.80
N LEU A 99 0.22 -0.59 4.00
CA LEU A 99 -1.01 -1.33 4.33
C LEU A 99 -2.25 -0.73 3.68
N LEU A 100 -2.32 0.59 3.52
CA LEU A 100 -3.52 1.33 3.11
C LEU A 100 -4.18 0.76 1.85
N MET A 101 -3.37 0.44 0.83
CA MET A 101 -3.84 -0.06 -0.45
C MET A 101 -3.05 -1.30 -0.87
N THR A 102 -1.72 -1.23 -0.97
CA THR A 102 -0.91 -2.28 -1.62
C THR A 102 -0.99 -3.64 -0.94
N LEU A 103 -0.69 -3.74 0.35
CA LEU A 103 -0.79 -5.05 1.03
C LEU A 103 -2.24 -5.50 1.18
N SER A 104 -3.17 -4.57 1.39
CA SER A 104 -4.61 -4.87 1.42
C SER A 104 -5.18 -5.35 0.08
N TRP A 105 -4.46 -5.16 -1.03
CA TRP A 105 -4.78 -5.76 -2.31
C TRP A 105 -4.26 -7.19 -2.44
N PHE A 106 -3.26 -7.61 -1.65
CA PHE A 106 -2.65 -8.93 -1.74
C PHE A 106 -3.36 -9.98 -0.90
N ASP A 107 -3.82 -9.59 0.29
CA ASP A 107 -4.39 -10.52 1.25
C ASP A 107 -5.56 -9.87 2.01
N GLU A 108 -6.53 -10.71 2.38
CA GLU A 108 -7.64 -10.30 3.25
C GLU A 108 -7.15 -10.03 4.68
N ASP A 109 -6.02 -10.58 5.09
CA ASP A 109 -5.30 -10.26 6.31
C ASP A 109 -3.87 -9.79 6.02
N PRO A 110 -3.66 -8.48 5.74
CA PRO A 110 -2.35 -7.94 5.37
C PRO A 110 -1.44 -7.67 6.58
N ASP A 111 -1.94 -7.77 7.82
CA ASP A 111 -1.17 -7.47 9.02
C ASP A 111 0.00 -8.46 9.26
N PRO A 112 -0.16 -9.79 9.06
CA PRO A 112 0.95 -10.74 9.06
C PRO A 112 1.92 -10.53 7.90
N LEU A 113 1.44 -10.16 6.71
CA LEU A 113 2.32 -9.89 5.56
C LEU A 113 3.27 -8.73 5.83
N LEU A 114 2.82 -7.72 6.59
CA LEU A 114 3.71 -6.65 7.03
C LEU A 114 4.86 -7.19 7.89
N ASP A 115 4.55 -8.07 8.86
CA ASP A 115 5.55 -8.66 9.74
C ASP A 115 6.55 -9.54 8.96
N GLU A 116 6.08 -10.27 7.94
CA GLU A 116 6.92 -11.09 7.07
C GLU A 116 7.85 -10.25 6.18
N LEU A 117 7.41 -9.06 5.78
CA LEU A 117 8.21 -8.16 4.93
C LEU A 117 9.35 -7.48 5.68
N GLU A 118 9.18 -7.19 6.97
CA GLU A 118 10.18 -6.48 7.77
C GLU A 118 11.60 -7.08 7.66
N PRO A 119 11.82 -8.39 7.96
CA PRO A 119 13.16 -8.96 7.90
C PRO A 119 13.72 -9.04 6.47
N VAL A 120 12.86 -9.08 5.44
CA VAL A 120 13.28 -9.13 4.03
C VAL A 120 13.71 -7.77 3.53
N VAL A 121 13.04 -6.70 3.98
CA VAL A 121 13.35 -5.33 3.59
C VAL A 121 14.60 -4.83 4.30
N ARG A 122 14.79 -5.22 5.57
CA ARG A 122 15.93 -4.78 6.39
C ARG A 122 17.23 -5.54 6.13
N SER A 123 17.20 -6.68 5.43
CA SER A 123 18.38 -7.50 5.12
C SER A 123 19.25 -6.91 4.02
#